data_AF-A0A0E0JUB3-F1
#
_entry.id   AF-A0A0E0JUB3-F1
#
_cell.length_a   1.000
_cell.length_b   1.000
_cell.length_c   1.000
_cell.angle_alpha   90.00
_cell.angle_beta   90.00
_cell.angle_gamma   90.00
#
_symmetry.space_group_name_H-M   'P 1'
#
loop_
_entity.id
_entity.type
_entity.pdbx_description
1 polymer ?
#
loop_
_entity_poly.entity_id
_entity_poly.type
_entity_poly.pdbx_seq_one_letter_code
_entity_poly.pdbx_strand_id
1 'polypeptide(L)'
;MLRQFELARSVQLRPYNAISFSGPIAVFVSLFLIYPLGQSGWFFSPSFGVAAIFRFILFFQGFHNWTLNPFHMMGVARVLGAALLCAIHGATVENTLFEDGDGANTFRAFNPTQAEETYSMVTVNRFWSQIFGVAFSNKRWLHFFMLFVPVTGLWMSAIGVVGLALNLRAYDFVSQEIRAAKDPEFEVFVRGWQLRISLMKILYSLRRFYHVETLFNGTFVLAGRDQETTGFAWWAGNARLINLSDAAKGGGGAIRKKEATHRMAEANRALAHFR
;
A
#
# COMPACT_ATOMS: atom_id res chain seq x y z
N MET A 1 7.23 -15.81 -3.16
CA MET A 1 8.60 -16.04 -2.66
C MET A 1 9.10 -17.46 -2.89
N LEU A 2 8.49 -18.53 -2.37
CA LEU A 2 9.00 -19.92 -2.55
C LEU A 2 9.20 -20.30 -4.03
N ARG A 3 8.21 -20.04 -4.89
CA ARG A 3 8.33 -20.23 -6.34
C ARG A 3 9.52 -19.48 -6.96
N GLN A 4 9.87 -18.29 -6.47
CA GLN A 4 11.02 -17.54 -6.98
C GLN A 4 12.35 -18.20 -6.57
N PHE A 5 12.43 -18.76 -5.35
CA PHE A 5 13.60 -19.54 -4.93
C PHE A 5 13.72 -20.84 -5.72
N GLU A 6 12.61 -21.55 -5.93
CA GLU A 6 12.56 -22.77 -6.71
C GLU A 6 13.06 -22.54 -8.15
N LEU A 7 12.52 -21.52 -8.82
CA LEU A 7 12.94 -21.15 -10.18
C LEU A 7 14.39 -20.69 -10.23
N ALA A 8 14.84 -19.87 -9.27
CA ALA A 8 16.24 -19.44 -9.21
C ALA A 8 17.19 -20.64 -9.02
N ARG A 9 16.79 -21.61 -8.20
CA ARG A 9 17.55 -22.85 -8.01
C ARG A 9 17.55 -23.73 -9.27
N SER A 10 16.41 -23.89 -9.93
CA SER A 10 16.30 -24.75 -11.13
C SER A 10 17.13 -24.23 -12.30
N VAL A 11 17.30 -22.91 -12.40
CA VAL A 11 18.12 -22.26 -13.45
C VAL A 11 19.48 -21.76 -12.93
N GLN A 12 19.89 -22.18 -11.72
CA GLN A 12 21.20 -21.88 -11.10
C GLN A 12 21.54 -20.38 -10.98
N LEU A 13 20.54 -19.52 -10.80
CA LEU A 13 20.71 -18.09 -10.55
C LEU A 13 20.71 -17.76 -9.05
N ARG A 14 21.38 -16.66 -8.69
CA ARG A 14 21.33 -16.11 -7.32
C ARG A 14 19.92 -15.58 -7.03
N PRO A 15 19.31 -15.89 -5.86
CA PRO A 15 17.88 -15.65 -5.62
C PRO A 15 17.53 -14.21 -5.21
N TYR A 16 18.17 -13.18 -5.78
CA TYR A 16 17.94 -11.78 -5.39
C TYR A 16 16.52 -11.29 -5.65
N ASN A 17 15.83 -11.83 -6.66
CA ASN A 17 14.42 -11.53 -6.89
C ASN A 17 13.51 -12.05 -5.76
N ALA A 18 13.84 -13.18 -5.14
CA ALA A 18 13.12 -13.67 -3.98
C ALA A 18 13.40 -12.79 -2.76
N ILE A 19 14.66 -12.37 -2.57
CA ILE A 19 15.08 -11.47 -1.48
C ILE A 19 14.39 -10.11 -1.60
N SER A 20 14.33 -9.51 -2.79
CA SER A 20 13.65 -8.22 -3.00
C SER A 20 12.15 -8.30 -2.70
N PHE A 21 11.53 -9.45 -2.97
CA PHE A 21 10.13 -9.71 -2.66
C PHE A 21 9.81 -9.76 -1.15
N SER A 22 10.83 -9.76 -0.28
CA SER A 22 10.64 -9.58 1.17
C SER A 22 10.02 -8.23 1.53
N GLY A 23 10.31 -7.16 0.78
CA GLY A 23 9.74 -5.83 1.02
C GLY A 23 8.20 -5.81 0.90
N PRO A 24 7.64 -6.26 -0.24
CA PRO A 24 6.19 -6.43 -0.39
C PRO A 24 5.55 -7.33 0.68
N ILE A 25 6.21 -8.43 1.06
CA ILE A 25 5.72 -9.31 2.13
C ILE A 25 5.69 -8.56 3.47
N ALA A 26 6.76 -7.85 3.83
CA ALA A 26 6.83 -7.10 5.07
C ALA A 26 5.71 -6.05 5.18
N VAL A 27 5.43 -5.32 4.10
CA VAL A 27 4.34 -4.33 4.04
C VAL A 27 2.96 -5.01 4.13
N PHE A 28 2.75 -6.11 3.41
CA PHE A 28 1.48 -6.83 3.46
C PHE A 28 1.21 -7.36 4.87
N VAL A 29 2.19 -8.05 5.47
CA VAL A 29 2.08 -8.62 6.81
C VAL A 29 1.91 -7.51 7.86
N SER A 30 2.65 -6.40 7.77
CA SER A 30 2.51 -5.33 8.76
C SER A 30 1.14 -4.65 8.72
N LEU A 31 0.62 -4.33 7.53
CA LEU A 31 -0.65 -3.59 7.38
C LEU A 31 -1.87 -4.47 7.55
N PHE A 32 -1.87 -5.66 6.96
CA PHE A 32 -3.07 -6.51 6.88
C PHE A 32 -3.15 -7.55 7.98
N LEU A 33 -2.06 -7.80 8.73
CA LEU A 33 -2.03 -8.75 9.85
C LEU A 33 -1.62 -8.08 11.16
N ILE A 34 -0.38 -7.58 11.26
CA ILE A 34 0.15 -7.08 12.55
C ILE A 34 -0.64 -5.86 13.04
N TYR A 35 -0.90 -4.89 12.17
CA TYR A 35 -1.63 -3.68 12.52
C TYR A 35 -3.01 -3.97 13.14
N PRO A 36 -3.94 -4.69 12.48
CA PRO A 36 -5.24 -4.98 13.07
C PRO A 36 -5.17 -5.91 14.29
N LEU A 37 -4.16 -6.77 14.42
CA LEU A 37 -3.95 -7.60 15.61
C LEU A 37 -3.54 -6.77 16.84
N GLY A 38 -2.79 -5.68 16.66
CA GLY A 38 -2.47 -4.74 17.75
C GLY A 38 -3.62 -3.79 18.09
N GLN A 39 -4.59 -3.64 17.19
CA GLN A 39 -5.79 -2.81 17.38
C GLN A 39 -6.96 -3.67 17.91
N SER A 40 -8.14 -3.08 18.11
CA SER A 40 -9.30 -3.79 18.66
C SER A 40 -10.00 -4.75 17.69
N GLY A 41 -9.46 -4.97 16.48
CA GLY A 41 -9.92 -6.01 15.56
C GLY A 41 -9.70 -5.72 14.08
N TRP A 42 -10.06 -6.70 13.24
CA TRP A 42 -9.90 -6.65 11.78
C TRP A 42 -10.64 -5.49 11.09
N PHE A 43 -11.64 -4.89 11.74
CA PHE A 43 -12.34 -3.69 11.27
C PHE A 43 -11.39 -2.52 10.96
N PHE A 44 -10.25 -2.44 11.67
CA PHE A 44 -9.25 -1.40 11.49
C PHE A 44 -8.25 -1.70 10.36
N SER A 45 -8.23 -2.94 9.85
CA SER A 45 -7.41 -3.33 8.69
C SER A 45 -7.80 -2.55 7.43
N PRO A 46 -6.87 -2.26 6.50
CA PRO A 46 -7.25 -1.73 5.20
C PRO A 46 -8.24 -2.69 4.50
N SER A 47 -9.31 -2.15 3.94
CA SER A 47 -10.23 -2.94 3.11
C SER A 47 -9.73 -3.01 1.67
N PHE A 48 -9.99 -4.12 0.99
CA PHE A 48 -9.64 -4.28 -0.41
C PHE A 48 -10.58 -3.45 -1.31
N GLY A 49 -10.10 -2.29 -1.74
CA GLY A 49 -10.79 -1.41 -2.68
C GLY A 49 -10.17 -0.02 -2.74
N VAL A 50 -10.17 0.62 -3.91
CA VAL A 50 -9.48 1.91 -4.14
C VAL A 50 -9.92 2.98 -3.14
N ALA A 51 -11.22 3.25 -3.04
CA ALA A 51 -11.77 4.21 -2.08
C ALA A 51 -11.50 3.82 -0.61
N ALA A 52 -11.46 2.51 -0.32
CA ALA A 52 -11.19 2.02 1.03
C ALA A 52 -9.72 2.22 1.44
N ILE A 53 -8.78 2.13 0.50
CA ILE A 53 -7.36 2.45 0.74
C ILE A 53 -7.16 3.96 0.94
N PHE A 54 -7.78 4.82 0.12
CA PHE A 54 -7.74 6.28 0.36
C PHE A 54 -8.28 6.63 1.74
N ARG A 55 -9.40 6.01 2.09
CA ARG A 55 -10.00 6.11 3.42
C ARG A 55 -9.03 5.66 4.53
N PHE A 56 -8.30 4.57 4.33
CA PHE A 56 -7.30 4.08 5.27
C PHE A 56 -6.11 5.05 5.43
N ILE A 57 -5.63 5.66 4.33
CA ILE A 57 -4.56 6.67 4.36
C ILE A 57 -4.99 7.89 5.20
N LEU A 58 -6.20 8.40 4.98
CA LEU A 58 -6.74 9.52 5.77
C LEU A 58 -6.92 9.15 7.24
N PHE A 59 -7.36 7.92 7.52
CA PHE A 59 -7.42 7.41 8.89
C PHE A 59 -6.03 7.34 9.53
N PHE A 60 -5.01 6.84 8.83
CA PHE A 60 -3.64 6.78 9.34
C PHE A 60 -3.09 8.17 9.63
N GLN A 61 -3.36 9.12 8.74
CA GLN A 61 -2.97 10.49 8.97
C GLN A 61 -3.70 11.09 10.17
N GLY A 62 -5.02 10.89 10.25
CA GLY A 62 -5.86 11.42 11.31
C GLY A 62 -5.47 10.88 12.67
N PHE A 63 -5.38 9.56 12.81
CA PHE A 63 -5.29 8.90 14.11
C PHE A 63 -3.84 8.70 14.57
N HIS A 64 -2.89 8.66 13.62
CA HIS A 64 -1.48 8.38 13.90
C HIS A 64 -0.51 9.49 13.54
N ASN A 65 -0.96 10.56 12.87
CA ASN A 65 -0.09 11.58 12.27
C ASN A 65 1.04 10.95 11.45
N TRP A 66 0.69 9.98 10.60
CA TRP A 66 1.65 9.07 9.98
C TRP A 66 2.72 9.77 9.13
N THR A 67 2.41 10.90 8.51
CA THR A 67 3.41 11.71 7.79
C THR A 67 4.56 12.21 8.67
N LEU A 68 4.35 12.36 9.98
CA LEU A 68 5.37 12.79 10.92
C LEU A 68 6.31 11.64 11.36
N ASN A 69 5.96 10.39 11.04
CA ASN A 69 6.76 9.25 11.44
C ASN A 69 8.04 9.12 10.58
N PRO A 70 9.24 9.06 11.19
CA PRO A 70 10.49 8.97 10.45
C PRO A 70 10.63 7.66 9.63
N PHE A 71 10.02 6.57 10.09
CA PHE A 71 9.98 5.32 9.32
C PHE A 71 9.16 5.46 8.03
N HIS A 72 8.05 6.20 8.09
CA HIS A 72 7.28 6.55 6.91
C HIS A 72 8.09 7.43 5.96
N MET A 73 8.75 8.47 6.48
CA MET A 73 9.59 9.37 5.67
C MET A 73 10.72 8.62 4.96
N MET A 74 11.39 7.70 5.64
CA MET A 74 12.39 6.81 5.03
C MET A 74 11.80 5.95 3.92
N GLY A 75 10.58 5.43 4.12
CA GLY A 75 9.85 4.70 3.10
C GLY A 75 9.53 5.55 1.87
N VAL A 76 8.98 6.75 2.07
CA VAL A 76 8.68 7.71 0.99
C VAL A 76 9.95 8.08 0.22
N ALA A 77 11.01 8.48 0.91
CA ALA A 77 12.28 8.85 0.28
C ALA A 77 12.84 7.74 -0.59
N ARG A 78 12.70 6.48 -0.17
CA ARG A 78 13.23 5.33 -0.89
C ARG A 78 12.31 4.82 -2.01
N VAL A 79 10.99 4.96 -1.90
CA VAL A 79 10.07 4.66 -3.02
C VAL A 79 10.22 5.70 -4.12
N LEU A 80 10.26 6.99 -3.77
CA LEU A 80 10.54 8.06 -4.73
C LEU A 80 11.96 7.95 -5.29
N GLY A 81 12.94 7.63 -4.45
CA GLY A 81 14.31 7.36 -4.87
C GLY A 81 14.42 6.18 -5.84
N ALA A 82 13.63 5.11 -5.65
CA ALA A 82 13.57 3.99 -6.58
C ALA A 82 12.95 4.38 -7.94
N ALA A 83 11.89 5.18 -7.93
CA ALA A 83 11.31 5.72 -9.16
C ALA A 83 12.31 6.61 -9.92
N LEU A 84 13.03 7.46 -9.19
CA LEU A 84 14.13 8.27 -9.74
C LEU A 84 15.23 7.39 -10.33
N LEU A 85 15.71 6.39 -9.58
CA LEU A 85 16.75 5.45 -10.04
C LEU A 85 16.30 4.65 -11.27
N CYS A 86 15.04 4.24 -11.33
CA CYS A 86 14.47 3.56 -12.49
C CYS A 86 14.50 4.47 -13.73
N ALA A 87 14.01 5.71 -13.59
CA ALA A 87 13.95 6.66 -14.69
C ALA A 87 15.34 7.08 -15.17
N ILE A 88 16.23 7.46 -14.25
CA ILE A 88 17.58 7.92 -14.58
C ILE A 88 18.42 6.79 -15.18
N HIS A 89 18.32 5.56 -14.67
CA HIS A 89 19.06 4.43 -15.21
C HIS A 89 18.59 4.08 -16.62
N GLY A 90 17.27 3.95 -16.82
CA GLY A 90 16.70 3.67 -18.14
C GLY A 90 17.08 4.74 -19.17
N ALA A 91 16.87 6.02 -18.83
CA ALA A 91 17.23 7.13 -19.72
C ALA A 91 18.73 7.17 -20.02
N THR A 92 19.58 6.91 -19.03
CA THR A 92 21.05 6.91 -19.21
C THR A 92 21.49 5.80 -20.17
N VAL A 93 20.95 4.59 -20.04
CA VAL A 93 21.28 3.47 -20.92
C VAL A 93 20.89 3.82 -22.36
N GLU A 94 19.64 4.24 -22.58
CA GLU A 94 19.12 4.57 -23.92
C GLU A 94 19.87 5.73 -24.61
N ASN A 95 20.43 6.67 -23.85
CA ASN A 95 21.18 7.82 -24.39
C ASN A 95 22.69 7.58 -24.49
N THR A 96 23.16 6.37 -24.19
CA THR A 96 24.59 6.02 -24.29
C THR A 96 24.82 4.69 -25.00
N LEU A 97 23.83 4.26 -25.80
CA LEU A 97 23.92 3.09 -26.66
C LEU A 97 25.09 3.24 -27.64
N PHE A 98 25.73 2.11 -27.96
CA PHE A 98 26.59 2.03 -29.13
C PHE A 98 25.72 1.96 -30.40
N GLU A 99 26.29 2.42 -31.52
CA GLU A 99 25.66 2.30 -32.84
C GLU A 99 25.93 0.90 -33.41
N ASP A 100 25.10 -0.07 -33.00
CA ASP A 100 25.25 -1.50 -33.35
C ASP A 100 24.41 -1.90 -34.59
N GLY A 101 23.83 -0.95 -35.31
CA GLY A 101 23.09 -1.19 -36.56
C GLY A 101 22.62 0.10 -37.25
N ASP A 102 22.29 -0.01 -38.54
CA ASP A 102 22.02 1.15 -39.43
C ASP A 102 20.63 1.78 -39.28
N GLY A 103 19.77 1.21 -38.43
CA GLY A 103 18.38 1.64 -38.27
C GLY A 103 18.24 2.82 -37.32
N ALA A 104 17.46 3.84 -37.71
CA ALA A 104 17.10 4.93 -36.80
C ALA A 104 16.32 4.46 -35.55
N ASN A 105 15.67 3.29 -35.64
CA ASN A 105 15.12 2.58 -34.49
C ASN A 105 16.18 1.59 -33.97
N THR A 106 16.75 1.90 -32.81
CA THR A 106 17.87 1.18 -32.21
C THR A 106 17.49 -0.14 -31.53
N PHE A 107 16.20 -0.42 -31.29
CA PHE A 107 15.79 -1.64 -30.57
C PHE A 107 16.18 -2.95 -31.29
N ARG A 108 16.31 -2.93 -32.61
CA ARG A 108 16.71 -4.10 -33.41
C ARG A 108 18.21 -4.35 -33.42
N ALA A 109 19.01 -3.38 -32.98
CA ALA A 109 20.47 -3.48 -32.93
C ALA A 109 20.98 -4.22 -31.67
N PHE A 110 20.08 -4.85 -30.90
CA PHE A 110 20.43 -5.64 -29.72
C PHE A 110 20.20 -7.14 -29.95
N ASN A 111 21.18 -7.96 -29.57
CA ASN A 111 21.06 -9.41 -29.54
C ASN A 111 21.18 -9.93 -28.09
N PRO A 112 20.20 -10.68 -27.56
CA PRO A 112 20.26 -11.26 -26.21
C PRO A 112 21.47 -12.15 -25.92
N THR A 113 22.15 -12.67 -26.95
CA THR A 113 23.34 -13.54 -26.79
C THR A 113 24.66 -12.83 -27.09
N GLN A 114 24.68 -11.51 -27.31
CA GLN A 114 25.92 -10.77 -27.57
C GLN A 114 26.82 -10.71 -26.32
N ALA A 115 28.14 -10.67 -26.53
CA ALA A 115 29.11 -10.61 -25.44
C ALA A 115 29.39 -9.16 -25.00
N GLU A 116 29.30 -8.21 -25.93
CA GLU A 116 29.57 -6.80 -25.68
C GLU A 116 28.43 -6.11 -24.91
N GLU A 117 28.80 -5.12 -24.09
CA GLU A 117 27.82 -4.23 -23.48
C GLU A 117 27.20 -3.30 -24.53
N THR A 118 25.86 -3.18 -24.54
CA THR A 118 25.13 -2.37 -25.53
C THR A 118 25.25 -0.85 -25.32
N TYR A 119 25.84 -0.40 -24.20
CA TYR A 119 25.98 1.01 -23.85
C TYR A 119 27.31 1.30 -23.16
N SER A 120 27.86 2.50 -23.39
CA SER A 120 29.18 2.92 -22.89
C SER A 120 29.15 3.36 -21.42
N MET A 121 29.63 2.50 -20.52
CA MET A 121 29.73 2.85 -19.09
C MET A 121 30.70 4.01 -18.82
N VAL A 122 31.75 4.14 -19.62
CA VAL A 122 32.75 5.22 -19.47
C VAL A 122 32.12 6.57 -19.82
N THR A 123 31.34 6.63 -20.91
CA THR A 123 30.61 7.85 -21.30
C THR A 123 29.59 8.22 -20.24
N VAL A 124 28.82 7.23 -19.74
CA VAL A 124 27.87 7.41 -18.64
C VAL A 124 28.56 7.98 -17.40
N ASN A 125 29.69 7.41 -17.00
CA ASN A 125 30.40 7.83 -15.80
C ASN A 125 30.91 9.27 -15.92
N ARG A 126 31.51 9.61 -17.07
CA ARG A 126 31.98 10.98 -17.32
C ARG A 126 30.82 11.98 -17.31
N PHE A 127 29.72 11.68 -18.01
CA PHE A 127 28.54 12.54 -18.06
C PHE A 127 28.01 12.84 -16.65
N TRP A 128 27.73 11.82 -15.85
CA TRP A 128 27.19 12.04 -14.50
C TRP A 128 28.20 12.66 -13.54
N SER A 129 29.50 12.36 -13.68
CA SER A 129 30.54 13.01 -12.86
C SER A 129 30.61 14.51 -13.14
N GLN A 130 30.38 14.93 -14.39
CA GLN A 130 30.37 16.34 -14.76
C GLN A 130 29.06 17.04 -14.36
N ILE A 131 27.90 16.39 -14.53
CA ILE A 131 26.59 17.00 -14.25
C ILE A 131 26.21 16.98 -12.77
N PHE A 132 26.46 15.86 -12.07
CA PHE A 132 26.04 15.63 -10.68
C PHE A 132 27.21 15.57 -9.68
N GLY A 133 28.46 15.70 -10.15
CA GLY A 133 29.66 15.60 -9.31
C GLY A 133 30.02 14.17 -8.87
N VAL A 134 29.13 13.21 -9.06
CA VAL A 134 29.33 11.79 -8.72
C VAL A 134 28.73 10.89 -9.80
N ALA A 135 29.32 9.73 -10.00
CA ALA A 135 28.76 8.72 -10.90
C ALA A 135 29.05 7.30 -10.43
N PHE A 136 28.18 6.37 -10.79
CA PHE A 136 28.50 4.95 -10.67
C PHE A 136 29.64 4.61 -11.63
N SER A 137 30.61 3.83 -11.14
CA SER A 137 31.70 3.25 -11.94
C SER A 137 31.64 1.72 -12.01
N ASN A 138 30.81 1.09 -11.18
CA ASN A 138 30.66 -0.35 -11.09
C ASN A 138 29.20 -0.75 -11.35
N LYS A 139 28.95 -1.48 -12.44
CA LYS A 139 27.60 -1.92 -12.85
C LYS A 139 26.96 -2.85 -11.82
N ARG A 140 27.74 -3.72 -11.14
CA ARG A 140 27.19 -4.63 -10.10
C ARG A 140 26.71 -3.85 -8.89
N TRP A 141 27.47 -2.85 -8.46
CA TRP A 141 27.05 -1.96 -7.36
C TRP A 141 25.80 -1.17 -7.73
N LEU A 142 25.74 -0.60 -8.94
CA LEU A 142 24.56 0.12 -9.43
C LEU A 142 23.29 -0.73 -9.32
N HIS A 143 23.30 -1.95 -9.85
CA HIS A 143 22.12 -2.81 -9.83
C HIS A 143 21.78 -3.32 -8.41
N PHE A 144 22.78 -3.58 -7.57
CA PHE A 144 22.53 -3.88 -6.16
C PHE A 144 21.88 -2.69 -5.44
N PHE A 145 22.33 -1.47 -5.71
CA PHE A 145 21.78 -0.25 -5.14
C PHE A 145 20.31 -0.03 -5.57
N MET A 146 19.99 -0.31 -6.84
CA MET A 146 18.61 -0.28 -7.35
C MET A 146 17.69 -1.30 -6.67
N LEU A 147 18.22 -2.43 -6.19
CA LEU A 147 17.46 -3.36 -5.34
C LEU A 147 17.36 -2.83 -3.90
N PHE A 148 18.48 -2.39 -3.33
CA PHE A 148 18.59 -1.99 -1.93
C PHE A 148 17.67 -0.83 -1.57
N VAL A 149 17.60 0.20 -2.42
CA VAL A 149 16.84 1.43 -2.14
C VAL A 149 15.36 1.14 -1.90
N PRO A 150 14.57 0.60 -2.85
CA PRO A 150 13.14 0.33 -2.65
C PRO A 150 12.89 -0.71 -1.56
N VAL A 151 13.68 -1.80 -1.52
CA VAL A 151 13.46 -2.90 -0.56
C VAL A 151 13.59 -2.38 0.87
N THR A 152 14.66 -1.65 1.18
CA THR A 152 14.83 -1.04 2.51
C THR A 152 13.73 -0.03 2.80
N GLY A 153 13.25 0.72 1.81
CA GLY A 153 12.14 1.66 1.98
C GLY A 153 10.86 0.99 2.46
N LEU A 154 10.48 -0.11 1.81
CA LEU A 154 9.31 -0.91 2.21
C LEU A 154 9.48 -1.50 3.61
N TRP A 155 10.68 -1.99 3.94
CA TRP A 155 10.99 -2.49 5.29
C TRP A 155 10.89 -1.41 6.38
N MET A 156 11.42 -0.20 6.12
CA MET A 156 11.30 0.90 7.09
C MET A 156 9.84 1.26 7.34
N SER A 157 9.04 1.45 6.29
CA SER A 157 7.59 1.69 6.44
C SER A 157 6.89 0.57 7.23
N ALA A 158 7.24 -0.69 6.97
CA ALA A 158 6.65 -1.82 7.68
C ALA A 158 6.93 -1.77 9.19
N ILE A 159 8.16 -1.43 9.60
CA ILE A 159 8.54 -1.24 11.01
C ILE A 159 7.69 -0.15 11.66
N GLY A 160 7.51 1.00 10.99
CA GLY A 160 6.69 2.07 11.53
C GLY A 160 5.22 1.65 11.72
N VAL A 161 4.66 0.87 10.80
CA VAL A 161 3.30 0.30 10.93
C VAL A 161 3.19 -0.66 12.13
N VAL A 162 4.21 -1.46 12.42
CA VAL A 162 4.24 -2.31 13.62
C VAL A 162 4.15 -1.47 14.89
N GLY A 163 4.86 -0.34 14.96
CA GLY A 163 4.72 0.62 16.07
C GLY A 163 3.29 1.17 16.18
N LEU A 164 2.67 1.53 15.05
CA LEU A 164 1.29 2.01 15.01
C LEU A 164 0.27 0.95 15.44
N ALA A 165 0.57 -0.35 15.27
CA ALA A 165 -0.27 -1.43 15.78
C ALA A 165 -0.48 -1.28 17.30
N LEU A 166 0.54 -0.81 18.02
CA LEU A 166 0.54 -0.58 19.47
C LEU A 166 0.23 0.88 19.85
N ASN A 167 -0.19 1.71 18.90
CA ASN A 167 -0.35 3.16 19.06
C ASN A 167 0.93 3.91 19.50
N LEU A 168 2.11 3.30 19.29
CA LEU A 168 3.42 3.94 19.48
C LEU A 168 3.70 4.85 18.29
N ARG A 169 3.41 6.15 18.48
CA ARG A 169 3.36 7.16 17.42
C ARG A 169 4.45 8.20 17.61
N ALA A 170 5.00 8.68 16.50
CA ALA A 170 5.62 10.00 16.44
C ALA A 170 4.52 11.04 16.19
N TYR A 171 3.67 11.26 17.19
CA TYR A 171 2.44 12.04 17.02
C TYR A 171 2.67 13.56 17.15
N ASP A 172 3.59 13.95 18.03
CA ASP A 172 3.89 15.33 18.39
C ASP A 172 5.39 15.53 18.67
N PHE A 173 5.79 16.80 18.82
CA PHE A 173 7.06 17.18 19.39
C PHE A 173 6.81 17.87 20.73
N VAL A 174 7.15 17.20 21.83
CA VAL A 174 6.91 17.71 23.20
C VAL A 174 7.46 19.12 23.42
N SER A 175 8.64 19.44 22.86
CA SER A 175 9.22 20.78 22.96
C SER A 175 8.37 21.85 22.26
N GLN A 176 7.70 21.51 21.15
CA GLN A 176 6.81 22.42 20.44
C GLN A 176 5.49 22.60 21.19
N GLU A 177 4.92 21.53 21.74
CA GLU A 177 3.70 21.60 22.56
C GLU A 177 3.91 22.47 23.81
N ILE A 178 5.03 22.29 24.51
CA ILE A 178 5.37 23.11 25.69
C ILE A 178 5.53 24.58 25.31
N ARG A 179 6.18 24.87 24.18
CA ARG A 179 6.36 26.26 23.72
C ARG A 179 5.02 26.89 23.35
N ALA A 180 4.18 26.19 22.60
CA ALA A 180 2.86 26.66 22.21
C ALA A 180 1.90 26.83 23.39
N ALA A 181 2.07 26.07 24.47
CA ALA A 181 1.30 26.24 25.70
C ALA A 181 1.71 27.50 26.49
N LYS A 182 2.97 27.93 26.36
CA LYS A 182 3.51 29.11 27.04
C LYS A 182 3.36 30.39 26.24
N ASP A 183 3.37 30.28 24.92
CA ASP A 183 3.34 31.39 23.98
C ASP A 183 2.19 31.17 22.98
N PRO A 184 1.01 31.81 23.20
CA PRO A 184 -0.15 31.67 22.32
C PRO A 184 0.08 32.16 20.90
N GLU A 185 1.07 33.04 20.67
CA GLU A 185 1.44 33.56 19.35
C GLU A 185 2.42 32.64 18.62
N PHE A 186 2.97 31.63 19.29
CA PHE A 186 3.89 30.67 18.68
C PHE A 186 3.16 29.73 17.70
N GLU A 187 3.22 30.09 16.43
CA GLU A 187 2.73 29.25 15.33
C GLU A 187 3.89 28.68 14.49
N VAL A 188 3.84 27.37 14.29
CA VAL A 188 4.68 26.65 13.34
C VAL A 188 3.82 25.71 12.52
N PHE A 189 4.29 25.32 11.34
CA PHE A 189 3.57 24.43 10.43
C PHE A 189 3.00 23.18 11.12
N VAL A 190 3.78 22.55 12.00
CA VAL A 190 3.38 21.34 12.73
C VAL A 190 2.14 21.57 13.60
N ARG A 191 2.01 22.75 14.22
CA ARG A 191 0.84 23.10 15.04
C ARG A 191 -0.42 23.27 14.19
N GLY A 192 -0.30 24.03 13.09
CA GLY A 192 -1.39 24.17 12.11
C GLY A 192 -1.81 22.83 11.51
N TRP A 193 -0.84 21.92 11.31
CA TRP A 193 -1.09 20.56 10.85
C TRP A 193 -1.83 19.72 11.90
N GLN A 194 -1.44 19.82 13.17
CA GLN A 194 -2.09 19.09 14.28
C GLN A 194 -3.56 19.49 14.44
N LEU A 195 -3.90 20.77 14.26
CA LEU A 195 -5.28 21.25 14.23
C LEU A 195 -6.10 20.60 13.11
N ARG A 196 -5.54 20.51 11.89
CA ARG A 196 -6.21 19.87 10.74
C ARG A 196 -6.43 18.37 10.98
N ILE A 197 -5.44 17.69 11.57
CA ILE A 197 -5.55 16.28 11.97
C ILE A 197 -6.65 16.11 13.01
N SER A 198 -6.71 16.98 14.02
CA SER A 198 -7.74 16.94 15.07
C SER A 198 -9.15 17.11 14.49
N LEU A 199 -9.34 18.09 13.61
CA LEU A 199 -10.60 18.28 12.89
C LEU A 199 -10.97 17.03 12.08
N MET A 200 -10.00 16.44 11.36
CA MET A 200 -10.21 15.22 10.61
C MET A 200 -10.63 14.05 11.52
N LYS A 201 -10.01 13.86 12.68
CA LYS A 201 -10.43 12.84 13.66
C LYS A 201 -11.89 13.01 14.06
N ILE A 202 -12.31 14.25 14.37
CA ILE A 202 -13.68 14.56 14.81
C ILE A 202 -14.68 14.23 13.69
N LEU A 203 -14.48 14.78 12.49
CA LEU A 203 -15.37 14.56 11.35
C LEU A 203 -15.45 13.07 10.96
N TYR A 204 -14.33 12.38 11.06
CA TYR A 204 -14.21 11.01 10.61
C TYR A 204 -14.69 9.98 11.63
N SER A 205 -14.53 10.24 12.94
CA SER A 205 -15.03 9.38 14.02
C SER A 205 -16.56 9.31 14.04
N LEU A 206 -17.22 10.46 13.91
CA LEU A 206 -18.69 10.58 13.84
C LEU A 206 -19.32 9.69 12.76
N ARG A 207 -18.65 9.47 11.64
CA ARG A 207 -19.17 8.65 10.53
C ARG A 207 -18.69 7.20 10.57
N ARG A 208 -17.49 6.94 11.09
CA ARG A 208 -16.86 5.60 11.03
C ARG A 208 -17.18 4.73 12.24
N PHE A 209 -17.28 5.31 13.44
CA PHE A 209 -17.48 4.56 14.68
C PHE A 209 -18.93 4.56 15.17
N TYR A 210 -19.83 5.31 14.52
CA TYR A 210 -21.25 5.40 14.89
C TYR A 210 -21.90 4.03 15.15
N HIS A 211 -21.67 3.05 14.26
CA HIS A 211 -22.22 1.70 14.40
C HIS A 211 -21.54 0.84 15.48
N VAL A 212 -20.28 1.13 15.80
CA VAL A 212 -19.52 0.43 16.87
C VAL A 212 -19.98 0.95 18.22
N GLU A 213 -20.14 2.27 18.39
CA GLU A 213 -20.60 2.88 19.64
C GLU A 213 -22.08 2.55 19.96
N THR A 214 -22.96 2.46 18.96
CA THR A 214 -24.36 2.02 19.18
C THR A 214 -24.48 0.58 19.68
N LEU A 215 -23.50 -0.28 19.37
CA LEU A 215 -23.51 -1.70 19.76
C LEU A 215 -23.02 -1.90 21.20
N PHE A 216 -22.16 -1.01 21.70
CA PHE A 216 -21.65 -1.05 23.08
C PHE A 216 -22.53 -0.29 24.08
N ASN A 217 -23.42 0.59 23.63
CA ASN A 217 -24.26 1.42 24.50
C ASN A 217 -25.74 0.96 24.58
N GLY A 218 -26.07 -0.20 24.00
CA GLY A 218 -27.41 -0.79 24.07
C GLY A 218 -27.51 -1.79 25.22
N THR A 219 -28.42 -1.56 26.16
CA THR A 219 -28.82 -2.57 27.16
C THR A 219 -29.24 -3.84 26.42
N PHE A 220 -28.45 -4.91 26.57
CA PHE A 220 -28.59 -6.15 25.82
C PHE A 220 -29.87 -6.89 26.23
N VAL A 221 -30.95 -6.76 25.44
CA VAL A 221 -32.12 -7.64 25.48
C VAL A 221 -32.56 -7.91 24.04
N LEU A 222 -32.12 -9.05 23.47
CA LEU A 222 -32.97 -10.10 22.86
C LEU A 222 -32.21 -11.02 21.89
N ALA A 223 -32.39 -12.32 22.14
CA ALA A 223 -32.41 -13.43 21.18
C ALA A 223 -31.09 -13.86 20.53
N GLY A 224 -30.19 -14.43 21.34
CA GLY A 224 -29.57 -15.73 21.03
C GLY A 224 -28.78 -15.87 19.71
N ARG A 225 -27.96 -14.88 19.33
CA ARG A 225 -26.92 -15.08 18.31
C ARG A 225 -25.57 -14.58 18.80
N ASP A 226 -24.56 -15.42 18.61
CA ASP A 226 -23.21 -15.28 19.13
C ASP A 226 -22.31 -14.35 18.30
N GLN A 227 -21.27 -13.86 18.97
CA GLN A 227 -20.38 -12.79 18.55
C GLN A 227 -19.40 -13.17 17.42
N GLU A 228 -19.44 -14.41 16.93
CA GLU A 228 -18.41 -14.98 16.02
C GLU A 228 -18.68 -14.76 14.51
N THR A 229 -19.86 -14.28 14.12
CA THR A 229 -20.22 -14.16 12.69
C THR A 229 -19.88 -12.81 12.03
N THR A 230 -19.36 -11.84 12.79
CA THR A 230 -19.13 -10.45 12.32
C THR A 230 -17.89 -10.27 11.42
N GLY A 231 -16.92 -11.20 11.46
CA GLY A 231 -15.76 -11.18 10.56
C GLY A 231 -16.08 -11.52 9.10
N PHE A 232 -17.03 -12.44 8.87
CA PHE A 232 -17.47 -12.84 7.53
C PHE A 232 -18.48 -11.87 6.91
N ALA A 233 -19.32 -11.23 7.72
CA ALA A 233 -20.31 -10.26 7.25
C ALA A 233 -19.69 -9.01 6.60
N TRP A 234 -18.44 -8.67 6.94
CA TRP A 234 -17.76 -7.48 6.40
C TRP A 234 -17.31 -7.64 4.94
N TRP A 235 -16.86 -8.84 4.56
CA TRP A 235 -16.57 -9.16 3.15
C TRP A 235 -17.82 -9.02 2.27
N ALA A 236 -19.00 -9.36 2.80
CA ALA A 236 -20.28 -9.20 2.10
C ALA A 236 -20.77 -7.74 2.04
N GLY A 237 -20.42 -6.90 3.03
CA GLY A 237 -20.83 -5.49 3.08
C GLY A 237 -20.29 -4.64 1.92
N ASN A 238 -19.05 -4.91 1.47
CA ASN A 238 -18.45 -4.21 0.33
C ASN A 238 -19.05 -4.65 -1.02
N ALA A 239 -19.58 -5.87 -1.14
CA ALA A 239 -20.30 -6.30 -2.34
C ALA A 239 -21.63 -5.56 -2.53
N ARG A 240 -22.23 -5.03 -1.44
CA ARG A 240 -23.49 -4.29 -1.50
C ARG A 240 -23.35 -2.89 -2.10
N LEU A 241 -22.18 -2.26 -1.98
CA LEU A 241 -21.88 -0.96 -2.58
C LEU A 241 -21.64 -1.04 -4.10
N ILE A 242 -21.07 -2.16 -4.59
CA ILE A 242 -20.92 -2.42 -6.03
C ILE A 242 -22.31 -2.59 -6.67
N ASN A 243 -23.18 -3.37 -6.03
CA ASN A 243 -24.55 -3.61 -6.50
C ASN A 243 -25.44 -2.34 -6.51
N LEU A 244 -25.22 -1.40 -5.60
CA LEU A 244 -25.91 -0.10 -5.61
C LEU A 244 -25.45 0.81 -6.75
N SER A 245 -24.17 0.71 -7.16
CA SER A 245 -23.66 1.49 -8.31
C SER A 245 -24.22 0.99 -9.65
N ASP A 246 -24.48 -0.32 -9.77
CA ASP A 246 -25.11 -0.89 -10.97
C ASP A 246 -26.62 -0.60 -11.02
N ALA A 247 -27.29 -0.54 -9.86
CA ALA A 247 -28.68 -0.12 -9.76
C ALA A 247 -28.88 1.36 -10.12
N ALA A 248 -27.92 2.23 -9.76
CA ALA A 248 -27.95 3.64 -10.12
C ALA A 248 -27.66 3.90 -11.62
N LYS A 249 -27.05 2.94 -12.33
CA LYS A 249 -26.75 3.02 -13.76
C LYS A 249 -27.83 2.42 -14.67
N GLY A 250 -29.01 2.09 -14.13
CA GLY A 250 -30.18 1.70 -14.94
C GLY A 250 -30.11 0.31 -15.60
N GLY A 251 -29.18 -0.55 -15.19
CA GLY A 251 -29.07 -1.92 -15.72
C GLY A 251 -30.00 -2.89 -14.99
N GLY A 252 -31.26 -2.99 -15.42
CA GLY A 252 -32.32 -3.86 -14.83
C GLY A 252 -32.10 -5.39 -14.92
N GLY A 253 -30.88 -5.89 -14.72
CA GLY A 253 -30.55 -7.32 -14.68
C GLY A 253 -30.76 -7.96 -13.30
N ALA A 254 -30.58 -7.20 -12.21
CA ALA A 254 -30.66 -7.75 -10.85
C ALA A 254 -32.09 -8.13 -10.41
N ILE A 255 -33.11 -7.43 -10.91
CA ILE A 255 -34.52 -7.73 -10.60
C ILE A 255 -34.94 -9.06 -11.23
N ARG A 256 -34.54 -9.31 -12.48
CA ARG A 256 -34.84 -10.55 -13.22
C ARG A 256 -34.22 -11.79 -12.58
N LYS A 257 -33.02 -11.64 -11.98
CA LYS A 257 -32.33 -12.74 -11.29
C LYS A 257 -33.00 -13.07 -9.95
N LYS A 258 -33.47 -12.07 -9.20
CA LYS A 258 -34.15 -12.25 -7.91
C LYS A 258 -35.50 -12.95 -8.05
N GLU A 259 -36.25 -12.65 -9.12
CA GLU A 259 -37.49 -13.37 -9.45
C GLU A 259 -37.26 -14.83 -9.85
N ALA A 260 -36.16 -15.14 -10.52
CA ALA A 260 -35.79 -16.52 -10.86
C ALA A 260 -35.40 -17.32 -9.61
N THR A 261 -34.62 -16.73 -8.70
CA THR A 261 -34.23 -17.40 -7.44
C THR A 261 -35.42 -17.59 -6.50
N HIS A 262 -36.37 -16.65 -6.47
CA HIS A 262 -37.60 -16.78 -5.68
C HIS A 262 -38.49 -17.92 -6.22
N ARG A 263 -38.68 -18.00 -7.54
CA ARG A 263 -39.44 -19.08 -8.18
C ARG A 263 -38.82 -20.46 -7.98
N MET A 264 -37.48 -20.56 -7.98
CA MET A 264 -36.78 -21.82 -7.66
C MET A 264 -36.92 -22.22 -6.18
N ALA A 265 -36.96 -21.25 -5.26
CA ALA A 265 -37.17 -21.52 -3.83
C ALA A 265 -38.60 -21.98 -3.53
N GLU A 266 -39.61 -21.44 -4.23
CA GLU A 266 -41.00 -21.90 -4.12
C GLU A 266 -41.20 -23.30 -4.71
N ALA A 267 -40.58 -23.60 -5.86
CA ALA A 267 -40.61 -24.94 -6.46
C ALA A 267 -39.98 -26.01 -5.54
N ASN A 268 -38.89 -25.68 -4.86
CA ASN A 268 -38.23 -26.58 -3.92
C ASN A 268 -39.02 -26.77 -2.61
N ARG A 269 -39.81 -25.79 -2.17
CA ARG A 269 -40.74 -25.95 -1.04
C ARG A 269 -41.91 -26.86 -1.40
N ALA A 270 -42.44 -26.77 -2.60
CA ALA A 270 -43.53 -27.65 -3.05
C ALA A 270 -43.10 -29.13 -3.15
N LEU A 271 -41.85 -29.40 -3.55
CA LEU A 271 -41.27 -30.74 -3.60
C LEU A 271 -40.99 -31.36 -2.22
N ALA A 272 -40.79 -30.53 -1.17
CA ALA A 272 -40.54 -31.00 0.19
C ALA A 272 -41.81 -31.53 0.90
N HIS A 273 -43.00 -31.27 0.36
CA HIS A 273 -44.27 -31.75 0.90
C HIS A 273 -44.74 -33.11 0.32
N PHE A 274 -43.96 -33.72 -0.59
CA PHE A 274 -44.25 -35.03 -1.20
C PHE A 274 -43.20 -36.11 -0.86
N ARG A 275 -42.51 -35.97 0.29
CA ARG A 275 -41.71 -37.05 0.89
C ARG A 275 -42.17 -37.34 2.30
#